data_AF-A0A154BWK4-F1
#
_entry.id   AF-A0A154BWK4-F1
#
_cell.length_a   1.000
_cell.length_b   1.000
_cell.length_c   1.000
_cell.angle_alpha   90.00
_cell.angle_beta   90.00
_cell.angle_gamma   90.00
#
_symmetry.space_group_name_H-M   'P 1'
#
loop_
_entity.id
_entity.type
_entity.pdbx_description
1 polymer ?
#
loop_
_entity_poly.entity_id
_entity_poly.type
_entity_poly.pdbx_seq_one_letter_code
_entity_poly.pdbx_strand_id
1 'polypeptide(L)'
;MIKGFLILTTLYLTGEGISQYFELSLPGGVIGMVLLAGLLLSGILDIRQVETAAQLLLDNMSLFFVPAGVGLLVYFELIATHWLAIFLITGLSFLAVLAATGITVQAIVRQRRRDHD
;
A
#
# COMPACT_ATOMS: atom_id res chain seq x y z
N MET A 1 2.63 -22.79 0.42
CA MET A 1 2.34 -21.98 -0.78
C MET A 1 0.86 -21.64 -0.93
N ILE A 2 -0.04 -22.57 -1.27
CA ILE A 2 -1.49 -22.29 -1.44
C ILE A 2 -2.12 -21.70 -0.17
N LYS A 3 -1.81 -22.27 1.00
CA LYS A 3 -2.28 -21.75 2.30
C LYS A 3 -1.89 -20.28 2.51
N GLY A 4 -0.64 -19.92 2.24
CA GLY A 4 -0.15 -18.54 2.35
C GLY A 4 -0.88 -17.60 1.41
N PHE A 5 -1.10 -18.00 0.15
CA PHE A 5 -1.90 -17.24 -0.80
C PHE A 5 -3.33 -17.01 -0.29
N LEU A 6 -4.01 -18.07 0.18
CA LEU A 6 -5.36 -17.97 0.72
C LEU A 6 -5.42 -17.01 1.92
N ILE A 7 -4.44 -17.09 2.83
CA ILE A 7 -4.36 -16.18 3.98
C ILE A 7 -4.22 -14.73 3.51
N LEU A 8 -3.24 -14.44 2.65
CA LEU A 8 -2.99 -13.09 2.14
C LEU A 8 -4.21 -12.53 1.39
N THR A 9 -4.83 -13.32 0.51
CA THR A 9 -6.03 -12.90 -0.23
C THR A 9 -7.24 -12.71 0.69
N THR A 10 -7.43 -13.58 1.69
CA THR A 10 -8.54 -13.44 2.65
C THR A 10 -8.38 -12.19 3.51
N LEU A 11 -7.16 -11.87 3.93
CA LEU A 11 -6.88 -10.65 4.69
C LEU A 11 -7.09 -9.39 3.85
N TYR A 12 -6.67 -9.43 2.57
CA TYR A 12 -6.97 -8.36 1.63
C TYR A 12 -8.48 -8.17 1.43
N LEU A 13 -9.23 -9.24 1.15
CA LEU A 13 -10.68 -9.17 0.94
C LEU A 13 -11.42 -8.71 2.21
N THR A 14 -10.98 -9.16 3.38
CA THR A 14 -11.52 -8.69 4.65
C THR A 14 -11.25 -7.20 4.85
N GLY A 15 -10.01 -6.75 4.58
CA GLY A 15 -9.65 -5.33 4.66
C GLY A 15 -10.46 -4.46 3.68
N GLU A 16 -10.70 -4.95 2.45
CA GLU A 16 -11.54 -4.30 1.47
C GLU A 16 -13.01 -4.24 1.92
N GLY A 17 -13.55 -5.35 2.45
CA GLY A 17 -14.90 -5.38 3.01
C GLY A 17 -15.09 -4.42 4.17
N ILE A 18 -14.09 -4.30 5.06
CA ILE A 18 -14.08 -3.31 6.15
C ILE A 18 -14.03 -1.89 5.59
N SER A 19 -13.14 -1.62 4.63
CA SER A 19 -13.02 -0.30 3.99
C SER A 19 -14.35 0.15 3.41
N GLN A 20 -15.01 -0.73 2.66
CA GLN A 20 -16.29 -0.45 2.01
C GLN A 20 -17.45 -0.34 3.01
N TYR A 21 -17.53 -1.23 4.00
CA TYR A 21 -18.64 -1.25 4.97
C TYR A 21 -18.61 -0.04 5.91
N PHE A 22 -17.43 0.41 6.32
CA PHE A 22 -17.26 1.57 7.21
C PHE A 22 -16.98 2.88 6.47
N GLU A 23 -17.03 2.89 5.12
CA GLU A 23 -16.72 4.04 4.26
C GLU A 23 -15.39 4.72 4.63
N LEU A 24 -14.38 3.91 4.96
CA LEU A 24 -13.09 4.42 5.39
C LEU A 24 -12.32 4.97 4.19
N SER A 25 -11.68 6.13 4.36
CA SER A 25 -10.77 6.71 3.35
C SER A 25 -9.49 5.88 3.13
N LEU A 26 -9.32 4.78 3.86
CA LEU A 26 -8.16 3.89 3.78
C LEU A 26 -8.43 2.77 2.77
N PRO A 27 -7.50 2.53 1.82
CA PRO A 27 -7.59 1.40 0.91
C PRO A 27 -7.63 0.06 1.66
N GLY A 28 -8.42 -0.90 1.20
CA GLY A 28 -8.54 -2.22 1.84
C GLY A 28 -7.21 -2.95 1.99
N GLY A 29 -6.26 -2.75 1.07
CA GLY A 29 -4.91 -3.29 1.17
C GLY A 29 -4.12 -2.81 2.40
N VAL A 30 -4.27 -1.54 2.79
CA VAL A 30 -3.63 -1.00 4.00
C VAL A 30 -4.24 -1.63 5.25
N ILE A 31 -5.56 -1.78 5.28
CA ILE A 31 -6.27 -2.45 6.38
C ILE A 31 -5.83 -3.92 6.48
N GLY A 32 -5.74 -4.62 5.34
CA GLY A 32 -5.25 -6.00 5.27
C GLY A 32 -3.82 -6.15 5.82
N MET A 33 -2.94 -5.18 5.56
CA MET A 33 -1.59 -5.15 6.15
C MET A 33 -1.61 -5.00 7.67
N VAL A 34 -2.47 -4.10 8.20
CA VAL A 34 -2.64 -3.91 9.65
C VAL A 34 -3.19 -5.19 10.31
N LEU A 35 -4.17 -5.85 9.68
CA LEU A 35 -4.71 -7.12 10.14
C LEU A 35 -3.66 -8.23 10.15
N LEU A 36 -2.87 -8.35 9.08
CA LEU A 36 -1.77 -9.30 8.99
C LEU A 36 -0.74 -9.06 10.11
N ALA A 37 -0.34 -7.79 10.31
CA ALA A 37 0.58 -7.42 11.37
C ALA A 37 0.02 -7.77 12.75
N GLY A 38 -1.26 -7.49 13.02
CA GLY A 38 -1.92 -7.86 14.27
C GLY A 38 -1.91 -9.38 14.51
N LEU A 39 -2.19 -10.18 13.48
CA LEU A 39 -2.17 -11.64 13.58
C LEU A 39 -0.76 -12.19 13.84
N LEU A 40 0.27 -11.63 13.20
CA LEU A 40 1.67 -12.00 13.45
C LEU A 40 2.12 -11.61 14.86
N LEU A 41 1.79 -10.40 15.31
CA LEU A 41 2.14 -9.91 16.65
C LEU A 41 1.43 -10.69 17.77
N SER A 42 0.20 -11.14 17.52
CA SER A 42 -0.57 -11.96 18.47
C SER A 42 -0.08 -13.40 18.59
N GLY A 43 0.81 -13.85 17.69
CA GLY A 43 1.30 -15.24 17.64
C GLY A 43 0.28 -16.26 17.11
N ILE A 44 -0.92 -15.83 16.71
CA ILE A 44 -1.94 -16.69 16.09
C ILE A 44 -1.46 -17.22 14.73
N LEU A 45 -0.72 -16.39 14.00
CA LEU A 45 -0.18 -16.71 12.69
C LEU A 45 1.35 -16.82 12.74
N ASP A 46 1.87 -17.97 12.32
CA ASP A 46 3.32 -18.14 12.12
C ASP A 46 3.72 -17.54 10.77
N ILE A 47 4.76 -16.70 10.76
CA ILE A 47 5.30 -16.04 9.58
C ILE A 47 5.65 -17.04 8.47
N ARG A 48 6.13 -18.24 8.83
CA ARG A 48 6.49 -19.30 7.87
C ARG A 48 5.32 -19.74 6.99
N GLN A 49 4.08 -19.53 7.44
CA GLN A 49 2.88 -19.92 6.68
C GLN A 49 2.63 -19.00 5.47
N VAL A 50 3.01 -17.73 5.57
CA VAL A 50 2.75 -16.69 4.56
C VAL A 50 4.02 -16.27 3.82
N GLU A 51 5.20 -16.41 4.42
CA GLU A 51 6.49 -15.96 3.88
C GLU A 51 6.75 -16.46 2.45
N THR A 52 6.66 -17.77 2.19
CA THR A 52 6.92 -18.33 0.85
C THR A 52 5.95 -17.80 -0.21
N ALA A 53 4.69 -17.56 0.16
CA ALA A 53 3.71 -17.00 -0.77
C ALA A 53 3.98 -15.52 -1.02
N ALA A 54 4.17 -14.74 0.05
CA ALA A 54 4.49 -13.32 -0.03
C ALA A 54 5.74 -13.07 -0.88
N GLN A 55 6.81 -13.84 -0.67
CA GLN A 55 8.05 -13.74 -1.44
C GLN A 55 7.80 -13.98 -2.93
N LEU A 56 7.02 -14.99 -3.30
CA LEU A 56 6.66 -15.24 -4.69
C LEU A 56 5.91 -14.06 -5.33
N LEU A 57 4.93 -13.47 -4.63
CA LEU A 57 4.22 -12.28 -5.13
C LEU A 57 5.17 -11.09 -5.29
N LEU A 58 6.07 -10.88 -4.33
CA LEU A 58 7.04 -9.78 -4.34
C LEU A 58 8.09 -9.96 -5.45
N ASP A 59 8.62 -11.15 -5.63
CA ASP A 59 9.57 -11.48 -6.69
C ASP A 59 8.95 -11.28 -8.08
N ASN A 60 7.63 -11.48 -8.20
CA ASN A 60 6.86 -11.30 -9.42
C ASN A 60 6.04 -10.01 -9.43
N MET A 61 6.37 -9.00 -8.60
CA MET A 61 5.53 -7.82 -8.43
C MET A 61 5.29 -7.06 -9.75
N SER A 62 6.30 -7.07 -10.63
CA SER A 62 6.24 -6.49 -11.97
C SER A 62 5.12 -7.05 -12.83
N LEU A 63 4.75 -8.33 -12.66
CA LEU A 63 3.63 -8.95 -13.38
C LEU A 63 2.30 -8.25 -13.06
N PHE A 64 2.08 -7.85 -11.80
CA PHE A 64 0.86 -7.18 -11.37
C PHE A 64 0.77 -5.72 -11.85
N PHE A 65 1.87 -5.12 -12.29
CA PHE A 65 1.86 -3.80 -12.92
C PHE A 65 1.46 -3.84 -14.39
N VAL A 66 1.58 -4.99 -15.06
CA VAL A 66 1.24 -5.11 -16.49
C VAL A 66 -0.24 -4.77 -16.75
N PRO A 67 -1.24 -5.32 -16.02
CA PRO A 67 -2.64 -4.95 -16.23
C PRO A 67 -2.91 -3.45 -16.03
N ALA A 68 -2.32 -2.85 -15.00
CA ALA A 68 -2.44 -1.41 -14.74
C ALA A 68 -1.83 -0.57 -15.86
N GLY A 69 -0.66 -0.97 -16.38
CA GLY A 69 0.01 -0.30 -17.49
C GLY A 69 -0.74 -0.43 -18.82
N VAL A 70 -1.25 -1.61 -19.14
CA VAL A 70 -2.06 -1.83 -20.36
C VAL A 70 -3.37 -1.04 -20.29
N GLY A 71 -4.00 -0.94 -19.12
CA GLY A 71 -5.17 -0.07 -18.92
C GLY A 71 -4.89 1.40 -19.22
N LEU A 72 -3.65 1.86 -18.99
CA LEU A 72 -3.24 3.23 -19.28
C LEU A 72 -3.13 3.52 -20.78
N LEU A 73 -2.89 2.50 -21.61
CA LEU A 73 -2.82 2.66 -23.08
C LEU A 73 -4.15 3.15 -23.68
N VAL A 74 -5.29 2.91 -23.00
CA VAL A 74 -6.59 3.48 -23.40
C VAL A 74 -6.56 5.01 -23.43
N TYR A 75 -5.71 5.63 -22.62
CA TYR A 75 -5.55 7.09 -22.52
C TYR A 75 -4.25 7.59 -23.17
N PHE A 76 -3.64 6.80 -24.06
CA PHE A 76 -2.32 7.08 -24.61
C PHE A 76 -2.26 8.45 -25.33
N GLU A 77 -3.26 8.80 -26.15
CA GLU A 77 -3.28 10.10 -26.85
C GLU A 77 -3.35 11.29 -25.88
N LEU A 78 -4.14 11.17 -24.81
CA LEU A 78 -4.26 12.20 -23.78
C LEU A 78 -2.94 12.41 -23.05
N ILE A 79 -2.29 11.29 -22.70
CA ILE A 79 -0.99 11.29 -22.05
C ILE A 79 0.08 11.85 -22.99
N ALA A 80 0.11 11.44 -24.26
CA ALA A 80 1.06 11.94 -25.24
C ALA A 80 0.91 13.46 -25.47
N THR A 81 -0.31 13.98 -25.39
CA THR A 81 -0.56 15.42 -25.53
C THR A 81 -0.10 16.21 -24.30
N HIS A 82 -0.29 15.67 -23.09
CA HIS A 82 -0.06 16.38 -21.83
C HIS A 82 1.10 15.81 -20.99
N TRP A 83 1.99 15.02 -21.61
CA TRP A 83 3.00 14.22 -20.90
C TRP A 83 3.87 15.05 -19.96
N LEU A 84 4.24 16.27 -20.40
CA LEU A 84 5.09 17.16 -19.62
C LEU A 84 4.36 17.71 -18.39
N ALA A 85 3.08 18.08 -18.53
CA ALA A 85 2.25 18.52 -17.41
C ALA A 85 2.00 17.38 -16.42
N ILE A 86 1.69 16.18 -16.92
CA ILE A 86 1.49 14.98 -16.09
C ILE A 86 2.77 14.67 -15.31
N PHE A 87 3.91 14.59 -15.97
CA PHE A 87 5.18 14.26 -15.34
C PHE A 87 5.57 15.27 -14.25
N LEU A 88 5.45 16.57 -14.55
CA LEU A 88 5.77 17.61 -13.57
C LEU A 88 4.81 17.60 -12.38
N ILE A 89 3.49 17.55 -12.61
CA ILE A 89 2.51 17.57 -11.53
C ILE A 89 2.63 16.32 -10.65
N THR A 90 2.75 15.14 -11.26
CA THR A 90 2.92 13.88 -10.52
C THR A 90 4.23 13.87 -9.74
N GLY A 91 5.35 14.28 -10.35
CA GLY A 91 6.64 14.32 -9.66
C GLY A 91 6.66 15.33 -8.51
N LEU A 92 6.13 16.54 -8.73
CA LEU A 92 6.12 17.59 -7.72
C LEU A 92 5.17 17.26 -6.57
N SER A 93 3.96 16.74 -6.87
CA SER A 93 3.01 16.31 -5.84
C SER A 93 3.52 15.12 -5.04
N PHE A 94 4.20 14.16 -5.68
CA PHE A 94 4.83 13.04 -4.99
C PHE A 94 5.87 13.53 -3.97
N LEU A 95 6.78 14.41 -4.38
CA LEU A 95 7.77 15.00 -3.47
C LEU A 95 7.12 15.83 -2.37
N ALA A 96 6.08 16.61 -2.71
CA ALA A 96 5.36 17.43 -1.74
C ALA A 96 4.65 16.57 -0.68
N VAL A 97 3.97 15.48 -1.07
CA VAL A 97 3.32 14.55 -0.15
C VAL A 97 4.34 13.86 0.76
N LEU A 98 5.48 13.42 0.20
CA LEU A 98 6.56 12.83 0.98
C LEU A 98 7.13 13.82 2.00
N ALA A 99 7.43 15.05 1.58
CA ALA A 99 7.96 16.09 2.46
C ALA A 99 6.96 16.45 3.56
N ALA A 100 5.69 16.68 3.20
CA ALA A 100 4.63 17.02 4.15
C ALA A 100 4.42 15.90 5.17
N THR A 101 4.33 14.63 4.74
CA THR A 101 4.19 13.48 5.63
C THR A 101 5.40 13.35 6.56
N GLY A 102 6.62 13.44 6.01
CA GLY A 102 7.86 13.34 6.78
C GLY A 102 7.98 14.43 7.84
N ILE A 103 7.76 15.69 7.46
CA ILE A 103 7.81 16.84 8.40
C ILE A 103 6.74 16.69 9.48
N THR A 104 5.52 16.29 9.12
CA THR A 104 4.41 16.12 10.08
C THR A 104 4.75 15.04 11.11
N VAL A 105 5.19 13.87 10.66
CA VAL A 105 5.59 12.78 11.56
C VAL A 105 6.77 13.19 12.42
N GLN A 106 7.79 13.83 11.85
CA GLN A 106 8.96 14.30 12.59
C GLN A 106 8.61 15.35 13.65
N ALA A 107 7.68 16.26 13.35
CA ALA A 107 7.20 17.26 14.30
C ALA A 107 6.49 16.59 15.50
N ILE A 108 5.59 15.64 15.25
CA ILE A 108 4.88 14.89 16.29
C ILE A 108 5.86 14.12 17.18
N VAL A 109 6.83 13.41 16.57
CA VAL A 109 7.84 12.65 17.31
C VAL A 109 8.71 13.58 18.16
N ARG A 110 9.14 14.73 17.61
CA ARG A 110 9.95 15.72 18.34
C ARG A 110 9.19 16.35 19.51
N GLN A 111 7.89 16.58 19.36
CA GLN A 111 7.04 17.11 20.42
C GLN A 111 6.89 16.10 21.57
N ARG A 112 6.58 14.83 21.26
CA ARG A 112 6.48 13.77 22.29
C ARG A 112 7.78 13.53 23.06
N ARG A 113 8.94 13.77 22.43
CA ARG A 113 10.25 13.64 23.08
C ARG A 113 10.54 14.79 24.04
N ARG A 114 10.00 15.99 23.79
CA ARG A 114 10.12 17.15 24.70
C ARG A 114 9.22 17.05 25.92
N ASP A 115 8.11 16.31 25.84
CA ASP A 115 7.19 16.13 26.98
C ASP A 115 7.65 15.01 27.96
N HIS A 116 8.66 14.22 27.61
CA HIS A 116 9.22 13.15 28.45
C HIS A 116 10.58 13.50 29.10
N ASP A 117 11.12 14.69 28.83
CA ASP A 117 12.32 15.27 29.48
C ASP A 117 11.88 16.40 30.43
#